data_AF-A0A2D9CIR3-F1
#
_entry.id   AF-A0A2D9CIR3-F1
#
_cell.length_a   1.000
_cell.length_b   1.000
_cell.length_c   1.000
_cell.angle_alpha   90.00
_cell.angle_beta   90.00
_cell.angle_gamma   90.00
#
_symmetry.space_group_name_H-M   'P 1'
#
loop_
_entity.id
_entity.type
_entity.pdbx_description
1 polymer ?
#
loop_
_entity_poly.entity_id
_entity_poly.type
_entity_poly.pdbx_seq_one_letter_code
_entity_poly.pdbx_strand_id
1 'polypeptide(L)'
;MRKEHKSPSGGLTAAGRKYFKRTEGANLKAPVPKGTNPRRVSFAARFAGMKGPMKDEKGRPTRKALALKKWGFGSVEAARNFARRHKKS
;
A
#
# COMPACT_ATOMS: atom_id res chain seq x y z
N MET A 1 4.46 -10.05 -14.96
CA MET A 1 3.21 -9.59 -14.29
C MET A 1 2.27 -8.93 -15.29
N ARG A 2 1.01 -9.39 -15.41
CA ARG A 2 0.02 -8.89 -16.40
C ARG A 2 -0.81 -7.71 -15.85
N LYS A 3 -1.50 -6.97 -16.73
CA LYS A 3 -2.39 -5.85 -16.35
C LYS A 3 -3.47 -6.30 -15.34
N GLU A 4 -4.04 -7.49 -15.53
CA GLU A 4 -5.05 -8.10 -14.64
C GLU A 4 -4.58 -8.34 -13.19
N HIS A 5 -3.26 -8.39 -12.95
CA HIS A 5 -2.69 -8.54 -11.61
C HIS A 5 -2.64 -7.22 -10.83
N LYS A 6 -2.69 -6.08 -11.54
CA LYS A 6 -2.64 -4.74 -10.97
C LYS A 6 -4.05 -4.15 -10.93
N SER A 7 -4.54 -3.75 -9.75
CA SER A 7 -5.84 -3.06 -9.69
C SER A 7 -5.69 -1.60 -10.16
N PRO A 8 -6.57 -1.06 -11.02
CA PRO A 8 -6.56 0.36 -11.39
C PRO A 8 -6.60 1.28 -10.17
N SER A 9 -7.35 0.88 -9.14
CA SER A 9 -7.53 1.63 -7.89
C SER A 9 -6.37 1.53 -6.88
N GLY A 10 -5.28 0.84 -7.19
CA GLY A 10 -4.11 0.66 -6.30
C GLY A 10 -3.90 -0.78 -5.84
N GLY A 11 -2.65 -1.18 -5.63
CA GLY A 11 -2.30 -2.52 -5.13
C GLY A 11 -2.54 -3.68 -6.10
N LEU A 12 -2.53 -4.91 -5.58
CA LEU A 12 -2.70 -6.14 -6.35
C LEU A 12 -4.13 -6.66 -6.29
N THR A 13 -4.62 -7.19 -7.41
CA THR A 13 -5.89 -7.94 -7.46
C THR A 13 -5.75 -9.30 -6.77
N ALA A 14 -6.85 -10.02 -6.58
CA ALA A 14 -6.79 -11.40 -6.07
C ALA A 14 -5.96 -12.31 -6.99
N ALA A 15 -6.14 -12.19 -8.31
CA ALA A 15 -5.33 -12.87 -9.31
C ALA A 15 -3.84 -12.51 -9.19
N GLY A 16 -3.53 -11.23 -8.98
CA GLY A 16 -2.15 -10.79 -8.76
C GLY A 16 -1.52 -11.43 -7.52
N ARG A 17 -2.24 -11.48 -6.39
CA ARG A 17 -1.75 -12.15 -5.18
C ARG A 17 -1.57 -13.66 -5.39
N LYS A 18 -2.49 -14.32 -6.10
CA LYS A 18 -2.38 -15.74 -6.46
C LYS A 18 -1.18 -16.01 -7.38
N TYR A 19 -0.92 -15.11 -8.32
CA TYR A 19 0.25 -15.19 -9.21
C TYR A 19 1.55 -15.17 -8.40
N PHE A 20 1.73 -14.18 -7.51
CA PHE A 20 2.92 -14.10 -6.65
C PHE A 20 3.06 -15.30 -5.72
N LYS A 21 1.95 -15.83 -5.18
CA LYS A 21 1.98 -17.07 -4.40
C LYS A 21 2.49 -18.26 -5.23
N ARG A 22 2.10 -18.35 -6.50
CA ARG A 22 2.52 -19.45 -7.39
C ARG A 22 3.95 -19.31 -7.88
N THR A 23 4.39 -18.10 -8.23
CA THR A 23 5.71 -17.88 -8.86
C THR A 23 6.83 -17.64 -7.85
N GLU A 24 6.54 -16.94 -6.76
CA GLU A 24 7.55 -16.51 -5.78
C GLU A 24 7.32 -17.15 -4.40
N GLY A 25 6.30 -17.99 -4.25
CA GLY A 25 5.91 -18.55 -2.93
C GLY A 25 5.35 -17.51 -1.95
N ALA A 26 5.18 -16.25 -2.37
CA ALA A 26 4.81 -15.17 -1.47
C ALA A 26 3.33 -15.22 -1.06
N ASN A 27 3.05 -15.36 0.24
CA ASN A 27 1.69 -15.38 0.77
C ASN A 27 1.14 -13.95 1.01
N LEU A 28 1.01 -13.18 -0.06
CA LEU A 28 0.56 -11.78 0.00
C LEU A 28 -0.91 -11.70 0.46
N LYS A 29 -1.16 -10.94 1.53
CA LYS A 29 -2.50 -10.68 2.06
C LYS A 29 -3.12 -9.41 1.47
N ALA A 30 -4.44 -9.32 1.53
CA ALA A 30 -5.17 -8.11 1.14
C ALA A 30 -4.82 -6.91 2.07
N PRO A 31 -4.89 -5.66 1.53
CA PRO A 31 -4.67 -4.46 2.32
C PRO A 31 -5.73 -4.30 3.42
N VAL A 32 -5.34 -3.68 4.53
CA VAL A 32 -6.24 -3.40 5.65
C VAL A 32 -6.53 -1.90 5.70
N PRO A 33 -7.72 -1.45 5.28
CA PRO A 33 -7.99 -0.02 5.10
C PRO A 33 -8.36 0.73 6.38
N LYS A 34 -8.79 0.04 7.45
CA LYS A 34 -9.32 0.65 8.68
C LYS A 34 -8.74 0.01 9.95
N GLY A 35 -8.92 0.69 11.08
CA GLY A 35 -8.51 0.22 12.40
C GLY A 35 -7.01 0.31 12.67
N THR A 36 -6.58 -0.21 13.81
CA THR A 36 -5.18 -0.18 14.30
C THR A 36 -4.46 -1.50 14.07
N ASN A 37 -4.84 -2.26 13.04
CA ASN A 37 -4.25 -3.55 12.75
C ASN A 37 -2.71 -3.43 12.63
N PRO A 38 -1.91 -4.29 13.28
CA PRO A 38 -0.45 -4.22 13.22
C PRO A 38 0.10 -4.20 11.80
N ARG A 39 -0.53 -4.91 10.85
CA ARG A 39 -0.13 -4.87 9.43
C ARG A 39 -0.32 -3.49 8.80
N ARG A 40 -1.36 -2.76 9.19
CA ARG A 40 -1.60 -1.38 8.73
C ARG A 40 -0.56 -0.45 9.32
N VAL A 41 -0.20 -0.61 10.60
CA VAL A 41 0.87 0.16 11.25
C VAL A 41 2.21 -0.09 10.56
N SER A 42 2.59 -1.35 10.36
CA SER A 42 3.83 -1.72 9.67
C SER A 42 3.86 -1.25 8.22
N PHE A 43 2.73 -1.36 7.50
CA PHE A 43 2.62 -0.81 6.14
C PHE A 43 2.83 0.70 6.14
N ALA A 44 2.15 1.42 7.04
CA ALA A 44 2.26 2.87 7.16
C ALA A 44 3.69 3.31 7.48
N ALA A 45 4.38 2.62 8.38
CA ALA A 45 5.78 2.88 8.72
C ALA A 45 6.71 2.70 7.50
N ARG A 46 6.55 1.61 6.75
CA ARG A 46 7.33 1.34 5.53
C ARG A 46 7.06 2.40 4.46
N PHE A 47 5.79 2.73 4.24
CA PHE A 47 5.41 3.72 3.21
C PHE A 47 5.85 5.15 3.58
N ALA A 48 5.87 5.48 4.87
CA ALA A 48 6.31 6.78 5.37
C ALA A 48 7.79 7.11 5.06
N GLY A 49 8.64 6.08 4.95
CA GLY A 49 10.05 6.22 4.56
C GLY A 49 10.32 6.04 3.07
N MET A 50 9.30 5.65 2.29
CA MET A 50 9.47 5.37 0.87
C MET A 50 9.64 6.68 0.09
N LYS A 51 10.72 6.81 -0.69
CA LYS A 51 10.93 7.97 -1.57
C LYS A 51 9.95 7.96 -2.75
N GLY A 52 9.76 9.09 -3.41
CA GLY A 52 8.96 9.21 -4.64
C GLY A 52 7.65 9.99 -4.50
N PRO A 53 7.19 10.64 -5.59
CA PRO A 53 6.11 11.61 -5.56
C PRO A 53 4.73 10.94 -5.45
N MET A 54 3.79 11.68 -4.86
CA MET A 54 2.39 11.26 -4.71
C MET A 54 1.53 11.62 -5.93
N LYS A 55 1.99 12.58 -6.72
CA LYS A 55 1.39 12.98 -7.99
C LYS A 55 2.41 12.86 -9.10
N ASP A 56 1.96 12.52 -10.31
CA ASP A 56 2.79 12.60 -11.50
C ASP A 56 2.87 14.06 -12.02
N GLU A 57 3.65 14.27 -13.06
CA GLU A 57 3.83 15.57 -13.73
C GLU A 57 2.51 16.16 -14.26
N LYS A 58 1.49 15.31 -14.47
CA LYS A 58 0.15 15.69 -14.93
C LYS A 58 -0.84 15.85 -13.76
N GLY A 59 -0.36 15.84 -12.51
CA GLY A 59 -1.16 16.00 -11.29
C GLY A 59 -1.97 14.77 -10.88
N ARG A 60 -1.87 13.64 -11.57
CA ARG A 60 -2.63 12.41 -11.29
C ARG A 60 -1.96 11.62 -10.17
N PRO A 61 -2.73 10.88 -9.34
CA PRO A 61 -2.15 10.09 -8.26
C PRO A 61 -1.25 8.99 -8.83
N THR A 62 -0.01 8.92 -8.34
CA THR A 62 0.92 7.86 -8.74
C THR A 62 0.45 6.50 -8.22
N ARG A 63 1.07 5.43 -8.73
CA ARG A 63 0.82 4.07 -8.23
C ARG A 63 1.02 3.96 -6.72
N LYS A 64 2.00 4.69 -6.19
CA LYS A 64 2.27 4.83 -4.76
C LYS A 64 1.10 5.47 -4.03
N ALA A 65 0.58 6.58 -4.54
CA ALA A 65 -0.58 7.24 -3.94
C ALA A 65 -1.84 6.37 -3.93
N LEU A 66 -2.09 5.65 -5.03
CA LEU A 66 -3.21 4.72 -5.11
C LEU A 66 -3.08 3.55 -4.13
N ALA A 67 -1.88 3.00 -3.98
CA ALA A 67 -1.61 1.97 -2.98
C ALA A 67 -1.84 2.51 -1.56
N LEU A 68 -1.35 3.71 -1.27
CA LEU A 68 -1.53 4.35 0.04
C LEU A 68 -3.02 4.58 0.36
N LYS A 69 -3.80 5.05 -0.62
CA LYS A 69 -5.25 5.20 -0.52
C LYS A 69 -5.95 3.87 -0.22
N LYS A 70 -5.51 2.76 -0.81
CA LYS A 70 -6.06 1.42 -0.51
C LYS A 70 -5.81 0.93 0.91
N TRP A 71 -4.77 1.43 1.56
CA TRP A 71 -4.50 1.17 2.98
C TRP A 71 -5.15 2.20 3.91
N GLY A 72 -5.99 3.09 3.37
CA GLY A 72 -6.76 4.07 4.13
C GLY A 72 -5.95 5.31 4.54
N PHE A 73 -4.96 5.70 3.74
CA PHE A 73 -4.14 6.89 3.99
C PHE A 73 -4.20 7.85 2.79
N GLY A 74 -4.45 9.13 3.06
CA GLY A 74 -4.53 10.18 2.03
C GLY A 74 -3.16 10.78 1.66
N SER A 75 -2.19 10.72 2.57
CA SER A 75 -0.84 11.28 2.38
C SER A 75 0.22 10.46 3.11
N VAL A 76 1.48 10.60 2.67
CA VAL A 76 2.64 9.97 3.33
C VAL A 76 2.75 10.44 4.78
N GLU A 77 2.46 11.71 5.02
CA GLU A 77 2.46 12.30 6.35
C GLU A 77 1.38 11.70 7.25
N ALA A 78 0.15 11.50 6.76
CA ALA A 78 -0.90 10.84 7.52
C ALA A 78 -0.49 9.40 7.90
N ALA A 79 0.14 8.67 6.98
CA ALA A 79 0.68 7.35 7.27
C ALA A 79 1.83 7.41 8.29
N ARG A 80 2.74 8.39 8.19
CA ARG A 80 3.83 8.60 9.14
C ARG A 80 3.31 8.88 10.55
N ASN A 81 2.36 9.80 10.68
CA ASN A 81 1.75 10.15 11.96
C ASN A 81 0.98 8.98 12.56
N PHE A 82 0.23 8.23 11.74
CA PHE A 82 -0.44 7.01 12.19
C PHE A 82 0.55 5.96 12.68
N ALA A 83 1.61 5.71 11.91
CA ALA A 83 2.66 4.77 12.30
C ALA A 83 3.31 5.18 13.63
N ARG A 84 3.69 6.45 13.78
CA ARG A 84 4.29 6.98 15.02
C ARG A 84 3.37 6.81 16.24
N ARG A 85 2.06 7.03 16.07
CA ARG A 85 1.08 6.91 17.15
C ARG A 85 0.82 5.46 17.60
N HIS A 86 0.92 4.51 16.68
CA HIS A 86 0.50 3.12 16.93
C HIS A 86 1.64 2.10 16.86
N LYS A 87 2.88 2.53 16.57
CA LYS A 87 4.06 1.67 16.66
C LYS A 87 4.25 1.31 18.13
N LYS A 88 4.21 0.01 18.43
CA LYS A 88 4.66 -0.51 19.72
C LYS A 88 6.19 -0.48 19.73
N SER A 89 6.75 0.03 20.83
CA SER A 89 8.18 0.16 21.09
C SER A 89 8.91 -1.15 20.86
#